data_AF-A0A511YS72-F1
#
_entry.id   AF-A0A511YS72-F1
#
_cell.length_a   1.000
_cell.length_b   1.000
_cell.length_c   1.000
_cell.angle_alpha   90.00
_cell.angle_beta   90.00
_cell.angle_gamma   90.00
#
_symmetry.space_group_name_H-M   'P 1'
#
loop_
_entity.id
_entity.type
_entity.pdbx_description
1 polymer ?
#
loop_
_entity_poly.entity_id
_entity_poly.type
_entity_poly.pdbx_seq_one_letter_code
_entity_poly.pdbx_strand_id
1 'polypeptide(L)'
;MQSKAKKRKFRIPAGPVPVPGFMLGSLSEEEYRNPCLVFRKTFSELTLREFDGFLSDITCFSLGTFQKGPEEDLVTPFLHLNRMLDATQLIVERAAMVSDNEK
;
A
#
# COMPACT_ATOMS: atom_id res chain seq x y z
N MET A 1 -24.30 14.52 -21.67
CA MET A 1 -23.55 15.29 -20.66
C MET A 1 -22.20 14.61 -20.47
N GLN A 2 -21.08 15.20 -20.93
CA GLN A 2 -19.75 14.62 -20.74
C GLN A 2 -19.16 15.16 -19.43
N SER A 3 -19.07 14.34 -18.38
CA SER A 3 -18.37 14.70 -17.15
C SER A 3 -16.87 14.57 -17.39
N LYS A 4 -16.16 15.70 -17.50
CA LYS A 4 -14.70 15.73 -17.57
C LYS A 4 -14.11 15.21 -16.25
N ALA A 5 -13.40 14.09 -16.31
CA ALA A 5 -12.63 13.59 -15.18
C ALA A 5 -11.52 14.60 -14.83
N LYS A 6 -11.68 15.28 -13.71
CA LYS A 6 -10.68 16.23 -13.19
C LYS A 6 -9.46 15.43 -12.77
N LYS A 7 -8.39 15.46 -13.59
CA LYS A 7 -7.08 14.86 -13.26
C LYS A 7 -6.54 15.52 -11.99
N ARG A 8 -6.83 14.91 -10.84
CA ARG A 8 -6.30 15.32 -9.53
C ARG A 8 -4.83 14.89 -9.53
N LYS A 9 -3.93 15.84 -9.81
CA LYS A 9 -2.48 15.62 -9.71
C LYS A 9 -2.17 15.37 -8.23
N PHE A 10 -1.97 14.10 -7.88
CA PHE A 10 -1.55 13.71 -6.54
C PHE A 10 -0.12 14.23 -6.34
N ARG A 11 0.02 15.36 -5.65
CA ARG A 11 1.32 15.88 -5.23
C ARG A 11 1.56 15.33 -3.84
N ILE A 12 2.46 14.36 -3.72
CA ILE A 12 2.96 13.91 -2.42
C ILE A 12 3.78 15.08 -1.88
N PRO A 13 3.42 15.69 -0.74
CA PRO A 13 4.23 16.75 -0.16
C PRO A 13 5.60 16.18 0.22
N ALA A 14 6.63 16.64 -0.47
CA ALA A 14 8.03 16.33 -0.19
C ALA A 14 8.53 17.27 0.91
N GLY A 15 8.01 17.11 2.14
CA GLY A 15 8.50 17.82 3.32
C GLY A 15 9.49 16.95 4.09
N PRO A 16 10.70 17.42 4.45
CA PRO A 16 11.64 16.68 5.27
C PRO A 16 11.20 16.80 6.73
N VAL A 17 10.16 16.07 7.12
CA VAL A 17 9.90 15.86 8.55
C VAL A 17 10.95 14.85 9.02
N PRO A 18 11.80 15.19 10.01
CA PRO A 18 12.71 14.22 10.61
C PRO A 18 11.86 13.12 11.22
N VAL A 19 11.82 11.95 10.60
CA VAL A 19 11.07 10.81 11.11
C VAL A 19 11.95 10.11 12.14
N PRO A 20 11.50 9.97 13.40
CA PRO A 20 12.09 8.99 14.29
C PRO A 20 11.96 7.62 13.62
N GLY A 21 13.03 6.84 13.55
CA GLY A 21 13.06 5.55 12.83
C GLY A 21 12.01 4.52 13.27
N PHE A 22 11.33 4.74 14.40
CA PHE A 22 10.20 3.91 14.85
C PHE A 22 8.89 4.18 14.09
N MET A 23 8.78 5.28 13.33
CA MET A 23 7.56 5.66 12.58
C MET A 23 7.56 5.19 11.12
N LEU A 24 8.58 4.46 10.67
CA LEU A 24 8.66 3.95 9.29
C LEU A 24 7.80 2.71 9.04
N GLY A 25 7.35 2.03 10.09
CA GLY A 25 6.62 0.77 9.96
C GLY A 25 7.45 -0.28 9.23
N SER A 26 6.88 -0.89 8.19
CA SER A 26 7.55 -1.85 7.30
C SER A 26 8.25 -1.21 6.09
N LEU A 27 8.25 0.12 5.98
CA LEU A 27 8.79 0.87 4.84
C LEU A 27 10.29 1.15 5.01
N SER A 28 11.03 1.10 3.90
CA SER A 28 12.38 1.66 3.84
C SER A 28 12.35 3.20 3.81
N GLU A 29 13.48 3.85 4.10
CA GLU A 29 13.64 5.31 3.98
C GLU A 29 13.27 5.85 2.59
N GLU A 30 13.61 5.11 1.53
CA GLU A 30 13.27 5.47 0.15
C GLU A 30 11.76 5.44 -0.08
N GLU A 31 11.10 4.39 0.40
CA GLU A 31 9.66 4.19 0.29
C GLU A 31 8.89 5.16 1.18
N TYR A 32 9.41 5.50 2.35
CA TYR A 32 8.83 6.53 3.19
C TYR A 32 8.84 7.88 2.46
N ARG A 33 9.94 8.26 1.81
CA ARG A 33 9.99 9.50 1.01
C ARG A 33 9.01 9.45 -0.15
N ASN A 34 8.92 8.31 -0.85
CA ASN A 34 8.01 8.12 -1.98
C ASN A 34 7.18 6.82 -1.82
N PRO A 35 6.02 6.87 -1.13
CA PRO A 35 5.22 5.67 -0.83
C PRO A 35 4.65 4.99 -2.07
N CYS A 36 4.56 5.69 -3.21
CA CYS A 36 4.17 5.06 -4.48
C CYS A 36 5.18 4.03 -4.99
N LEU A 37 6.44 4.05 -4.52
CA LEU A 37 7.45 3.06 -4.89
C LEU A 37 7.10 1.66 -4.37
N VAL A 38 6.42 1.56 -3.24
CA VAL A 38 6.04 0.26 -2.65
C VAL A 38 5.19 -0.53 -3.63
N PHE A 39 4.15 0.10 -4.20
CA PHE A 39 3.28 -0.53 -5.18
C PHE A 39 4.06 -0.94 -6.44
N ARG A 40 4.99 -0.10 -6.91
CA ARG A 40 5.80 -0.41 -8.09
C ARG A 40 6.73 -1.61 -7.86
N LYS A 41 7.36 -1.69 -6.68
CA LYS A 41 8.24 -2.81 -6.30
C LYS A 41 7.43 -4.08 -6.12
N THR A 42 6.34 -4.03 -5.36
CA THR A 42 5.43 -5.18 -5.19
C THR A 42 4.96 -5.73 -6.53
N PHE A 43 4.43 -4.89 -7.43
CA PHE A 43 3.90 -5.37 -8.70
C PHE A 43 4.97 -5.64 -9.78
N SER A 44 6.26 -5.49 -9.43
CA SER A 44 7.37 -5.99 -10.26
C SER A 44 7.75 -7.43 -9.92
N GLU A 45 7.43 -7.87 -8.70
CA GLU A 45 7.71 -9.22 -8.18
C GLU A 45 6.46 -10.10 -8.17
N LEU A 46 5.28 -9.49 -8.00
CA LEU A 46 3.99 -10.15 -7.90
C LEU A 46 3.02 -9.62 -8.97
N THR A 47 2.40 -10.50 -9.75
CA THR A 47 1.38 -10.08 -10.71
C THR A 47 0.08 -9.71 -10.01
N LEU A 48 -0.75 -8.88 -10.66
CA LEU A 48 -2.08 -8.55 -10.14
C LEU A 48 -2.96 -9.80 -9.94
N ARG A 49 -2.82 -10.81 -10.80
CA ARG A 49 -3.58 -12.06 -10.70
C ARG A 49 -3.15 -12.88 -9.49
N GLU A 50 -1.86 -13.01 -9.24
CA GLU A 50 -1.33 -13.71 -8.07
C GLU A 50 -1.73 -13.00 -6.78
N PHE A 51 -1.68 -11.66 -6.78
CA PHE A 51 -2.12 -10.88 -5.62
C PHE A 51 -3.62 -11.03 -5.34
N ASP A 52 -4.47 -11.01 -6.38
CA ASP A 52 -5.92 -11.23 -6.24
C ASP A 52 -6.25 -12.66 -5.78
N GLY A 53 -5.51 -13.66 -6.29
CA GLY A 53 -5.56 -15.04 -5.81
C GLY A 53 -5.20 -15.15 -4.33
N PHE A 54 -4.07 -14.56 -3.93
CA PHE A 54 -3.66 -14.50 -2.52
C PHE A 54 -4.73 -13.88 -1.62
N LEU A 55 -5.33 -12.76 -2.03
CA LEU A 55 -6.39 -12.11 -1.24
C LEU A 55 -7.63 -13.00 -1.10
N SER A 56 -7.98 -13.73 -2.15
CA SER A 56 -9.09 -14.68 -2.13
C SER A 56 -8.78 -15.85 -1.18
N ASP A 57 -7.58 -16.40 -1.28
CA ASP A 57 -7.13 -17.54 -0.48
C ASP A 57 -7.04 -17.18 1.00
N ILE A 58 -6.42 -16.05 1.37
CA ILE A 58 -6.30 -15.65 2.76
C ILE A 58 -7.66 -15.31 3.37
N THR A 59 -8.59 -14.76 2.58
CA THR A 59 -9.96 -14.46 3.03
C THR A 59 -10.73 -15.76 3.29
N CYS A 60 -10.71 -16.69 2.33
CA CYS A 60 -11.36 -17.99 2.43
C CYS A 60 -10.76 -18.83 3.58
N PHE A 61 -9.43 -18.78 3.76
CA PHE A 61 -8.76 -19.41 4.89
C PHE A 61 -9.21 -18.81 6.22
N SER A 62 -9.27 -17.48 6.31
CA SER A 62 -9.70 -16.76 7.53
C SER A 62 -11.16 -17.06 7.90
N LEU A 63 -12.01 -17.36 6.92
CA LEU A 63 -13.41 -17.73 7.12
C LEU A 63 -13.61 -19.22 7.49
N GLY A 64 -12.54 -20.02 7.50
CA GLY A 64 -12.63 -21.46 7.78
C GLY A 64 -13.35 -22.26 6.69
N THR A 65 -13.56 -21.67 5.51
CA THR A 65 -14.22 -22.32 4.37
C THR A 65 -13.26 -23.18 3.54
N PHE A 66 -11.97 -23.19 3.90
CA PHE A 66 -10.92 -23.97 3.26
C PHE A 66 -10.72 -25.33 3.93
N GLN A 67 -10.77 -26.41 3.14
CA GLN A 67 -10.52 -27.78 3.63
C GLN A 67 -9.03 -28.18 3.61
N LYS A 68 -8.19 -27.47 2.85
CA LYS A 68 -6.75 -27.76 2.67
C LYS A 68 -5.99 -26.44 2.63
N GLY A 69 -4.88 -26.31 3.36
CA GLY A 69 -4.08 -25.08 3.34
C GLY A 69 -3.58 -24.73 1.93
N PRO A 70 -3.29 -23.45 1.64
CA PRO A 70 -2.77 -23.05 0.34
C PRO A 70 -1.46 -23.77 0.05
N GLU A 71 -1.33 -24.30 -1.17
CA GLU A 71 -0.12 -24.99 -1.63
C GLU A 71 1.01 -24.02 -2.03
N GLU A 72 0.68 -22.73 -2.19
CA GLU A 72 1.59 -21.67 -2.64
C GLU A 72 2.11 -20.80 -1.48
N ASP A 73 3.17 -20.03 -1.76
CA ASP A 73 3.78 -19.11 -0.79
C ASP A 73 2.83 -17.97 -0.41
N LEU A 74 2.30 -18.02 0.82
CA LEU A 74 1.51 -16.93 1.40
C LEU A 74 2.36 -15.84 2.04
N VAL A 75 3.62 -16.12 2.37
CA VAL A 75 4.45 -15.22 3.19
C VAL A 75 4.83 -14.00 2.37
N THR A 76 5.31 -14.20 1.15
CA THR A 76 5.75 -13.08 0.29
C THR A 76 4.59 -12.12 -0.04
N PRO A 77 3.43 -12.57 -0.54
CA PRO A 77 2.30 -11.67 -0.80
C PRO A 77 1.78 -10.99 0.47
N PHE A 78 1.81 -11.66 1.62
CA PHE A 78 1.43 -11.08 2.91
C PHE A 78 2.37 -9.95 3.34
N LEU A 79 3.68 -10.12 3.19
CA LEU A 79 4.65 -9.06 3.47
C LEU A 79 4.44 -7.85 2.54
N HIS A 80 4.21 -8.10 1.25
CA HIS A 80 3.87 -7.03 0.30
C HIS A 80 2.58 -6.30 0.67
N LEU A 81 1.54 -7.02 1.11
CA LEU A 81 0.27 -6.43 1.56
C LEU A 81 0.50 -5.47 2.74
N ASN A 82 1.22 -5.91 3.78
CA ASN A 82 1.49 -5.07 4.95
C ASN A 82 2.26 -3.79 4.57
N ARG A 83 3.28 -3.90 3.71
CA ARG A 83 4.00 -2.72 3.18
C ARG A 83 3.09 -1.77 2.42
N MET A 84 2.20 -2.29 1.57
CA MET A 84 1.26 -1.45 0.83
C MET A 84 0.26 -0.75 1.75
N LEU A 85 -0.15 -1.38 2.86
CA LEU A 85 -1.02 -0.77 3.87
C LEU A 85 -0.30 0.39 4.58
N ASP A 86 0.93 0.20 5.04
CA ASP A 86 1.74 1.26 5.65
C ASP A 86 1.94 2.45 4.69
N ALA A 87 2.25 2.15 3.42
CA ALA A 87 2.39 3.18 2.39
C ALA A 87 1.08 3.94 2.13
N THR A 88 -0.05 3.22 2.13
CA THR A 88 -1.39 3.82 1.95
C THR A 88 -1.73 4.74 3.11
N GLN A 89 -1.49 4.31 4.33
CA GLN A 89 -1.71 5.11 5.53
C GLN A 89 -0.88 6.41 5.47
N LEU A 90 0.41 6.31 5.14
CA LEU A 90 1.28 7.48 4.99
C LEU A 90 0.78 8.45 3.91
N ILE A 91 0.28 7.94 2.79
CA ILE A 91 -0.33 8.75 1.72
C ILE A 91 -1.54 9.53 2.25
N VAL A 92 -2.41 8.87 3.02
CA VAL A 92 -3.61 9.48 3.62
C VAL A 92 -3.24 10.56 4.63
N GLU A 93 -2.31 10.28 5.54
CA GLU A 93 -1.83 11.23 6.55
C GLU A 93 -1.23 12.48 5.91
N ARG A 94 -0.38 12.31 4.89
CA ARG A 94 0.20 13.42 4.14
C ARG A 94 -0.85 14.25 3.40
N ALA A 95 -1.87 13.59 2.84
CA ALA A 95 -2.96 14.29 2.18
C ALA A 95 -3.79 15.14 3.16
N ALA A 96 -4.01 14.64 4.39
CA ALA A 96 -4.72 15.38 5.44
C ALA A 96 -3.91 16.61 5.92
N MET A 97 -2.59 16.48 6.07
CA MET A 97 -1.72 17.61 6.44
C MET A 97 -1.74 18.75 5.41
N VAL A 98 -1.91 18.44 4.12
CA VAL A 98 -2.01 19.48 3.08
C VAL A 98 -3.34 20.23 3.19
N SER A 99 -4.44 19.57 3.53
CA SER A 99 -5.76 20.21 3.65
C SER A 99 -5.89 21.12 4.87
N ASP A 100 -5.14 20.88 5.94
CA ASP A 100 -5.14 21.74 7.14
C ASP A 100 -4.32 23.02 6.94
N ASN A 101 -3.36 23.02 6.00
CA ASN A 101 -2.51 24.18 5.72
C ASN A 101 -3.10 25.15 4.67
N GLU A 102 -4.26 24.81 4.09
CA GLU A 102 -5.03 25.65 3.16
C GLU A 102 -6.27 26.31 3.82
N LYS A 103 -6.44 26.17 5.15
CA LYS A 103 -7.45 26.85 5.96
C LYS A 103 -6.82 27.93 6.84
#